data_AF-A0A3D0HW09-F1
#
_entry.id   AF-A0A3D0HW09-F1
#
_cell.length_a   1.000
_cell.length_b   1.000
_cell.length_c   1.000
_cell.angle_alpha   90.00
_cell.angle_beta   90.00
_cell.angle_gamma   90.00
#
_symmetry.space_group_name_H-M   'P 1'
#
loop_
_entity.id
_entity.type
_entity.pdbx_description
1 polymer ?
#
loop_
_entity_poly.entity_id
_entity_poly.type
_entity_poly.pdbx_seq_one_letter_code
_entity_poly.pdbx_strand_id
1 'polypeptide(L)'
;MRLENDKPEDRLGKDYSEHSIFVQLQYYSDFYDSLSFAVMNWSSMGTKAILNLDTFTFSSIKGTIDSIKEILQKGRINDSYALLRKYYDSTMINIYANLYLSDNFSLDNFIVTQIDNWRQGSETIPEYRVISKYIKDSPKLKPITDLLKKDDRYQKIRDRCNDHTHYNFYRNLLLNDNVIYNPNRVKHLGIFSKDIDAIFIQHFAYIFYLNEHYMMASDYMDSLEVGIQPEEDSQYWVSNFVQKAFDDIIKAKRFDIAEEMKRNTNMQLN
;
A
#
# COMPACT_ATOMS: atom_id res chain seq x y z
N MET A 1 14.97 -31.71 -35.43
CA MET A 1 13.73 -31.33 -34.75
C MET A 1 14.12 -30.29 -33.70
N ARG A 2 13.92 -29.00 -33.97
CA ARG A 2 14.14 -27.96 -32.96
C ARG A 2 12.95 -28.06 -32.01
N LEU A 3 13.17 -28.58 -30.81
CA LEU A 3 12.26 -28.32 -29.70
C LEU A 3 12.37 -26.81 -29.47
N GLU A 4 11.41 -26.04 -29.95
CA GLU A 4 11.23 -24.68 -29.46
C GLU A 4 11.03 -24.81 -27.95
N ASN A 5 11.89 -24.12 -27.20
CA ASN A 5 11.83 -24.08 -25.75
C ASN A 5 10.61 -23.24 -25.37
N ASP A 6 9.40 -23.79 -25.47
CA ASP A 6 8.21 -23.22 -24.85
C ASP A 6 8.54 -22.97 -23.40
N LYS A 7 8.50 -21.70 -22.98
CA LYS A 7 8.74 -21.40 -21.59
C LYS A 7 7.54 -21.90 -20.79
N PRO A 8 7.73 -22.32 -19.52
CA PRO A 8 6.62 -22.78 -18.70
C PRO A 8 5.45 -21.78 -18.64
N GLU A 9 5.75 -20.48 -18.75
CA GLU A 9 4.74 -19.42 -18.74
C GLU A 9 3.80 -19.46 -19.96
N ASP A 10 4.28 -19.93 -21.12
CA ASP A 10 3.48 -20.03 -22.35
C ASP A 10 2.33 -21.04 -22.22
N ARG A 11 2.40 -21.93 -21.22
CA ARG A 11 1.42 -22.99 -20.94
C ARG A 11 0.37 -22.60 -19.91
N LEU A 12 0.44 -21.39 -19.33
CA LEU A 12 -0.52 -20.91 -18.32
C LEU A 12 -1.89 -20.59 -18.92
N GLY A 13 -1.96 -20.41 -20.25
CA GLY A 13 -3.17 -20.12 -20.99
C GLY A 13 -3.54 -18.64 -21.00
N LYS A 14 -4.33 -18.25 -22.01
CA LYS A 14 -4.70 -16.86 -22.28
C LYS A 14 -5.41 -16.19 -21.10
N ASP A 15 -6.37 -16.89 -20.49
CA ASP A 15 -7.14 -16.39 -19.34
C ASP A 15 -6.27 -16.08 -18.12
N TYR A 16 -5.12 -16.76 -17.98
CA TYR A 16 -4.15 -16.46 -16.95
C TYR A 16 -3.34 -15.23 -17.35
N SER A 17 -2.68 -15.25 -18.51
CA SER A 17 -1.74 -14.22 -18.95
C SER A 17 -2.37 -12.86 -19.19
N GLU A 18 -3.66 -12.81 -19.56
CA GLU A 18 -4.44 -11.59 -19.78
C GLU A 18 -5.33 -11.22 -18.57
N HIS A 19 -5.18 -11.91 -17.44
CA HIS A 19 -5.98 -11.62 -16.25
C HIS A 19 -5.77 -10.17 -15.78
N SER A 20 -6.86 -9.50 -15.40
CA SER A 20 -6.89 -8.07 -15.05
C SER A 20 -5.98 -7.68 -13.88
N ILE A 21 -5.59 -8.65 -13.06
CA ILE A 21 -4.63 -8.47 -11.95
C ILE A 21 -3.31 -7.83 -12.39
N PHE A 22 -2.83 -8.11 -13.61
CA PHE A 22 -1.56 -7.53 -14.07
C PHE A 22 -1.66 -6.03 -14.36
N VAL A 23 -2.81 -5.58 -14.85
CA VAL A 23 -3.12 -4.16 -15.03
C VAL A 23 -3.33 -3.50 -13.67
N GLN A 24 -4.02 -4.17 -12.75
CA GLN A 24 -4.23 -3.69 -11.39
C GLN A 24 -2.90 -3.51 -10.62
N LEU A 25 -1.98 -4.47 -10.71
CA LEU A 25 -0.66 -4.40 -10.09
C LEU A 25 0.15 -3.24 -10.65
N GLN A 26 0.12 -3.04 -11.98
CA GLN A 26 0.79 -1.90 -12.59
C GLN A 26 0.22 -0.58 -12.06
N TYR A 27 -1.11 -0.46 -12.02
CA TYR A 27 -1.77 0.74 -11.51
C TYR A 27 -1.37 1.07 -10.06
N TYR A 28 -1.32 0.09 -9.17
CA TYR A 28 -0.85 0.32 -7.79
C TYR A 28 0.63 0.66 -7.71
N SER A 29 1.47 0.04 -8.54
CA SER A 29 2.88 0.37 -8.64
C SER A 29 3.06 1.85 -9.03
N ASP A 30 2.40 2.28 -10.11
CA ASP A 30 2.46 3.66 -10.60
C ASP A 30 1.90 4.67 -9.59
N PHE A 31 0.86 4.28 -8.84
CA PHE A 31 0.32 5.10 -7.75
C PHE A 31 1.37 5.32 -6.65
N TYR A 32 2.02 4.26 -6.17
CA TYR A 32 3.04 4.39 -5.12
C TYR A 32 4.31 5.10 -5.60
N ASP A 33 4.66 4.98 -6.88
CA ASP A 33 5.74 5.75 -7.50
C ASP A 33 5.43 7.25 -7.50
N SER A 34 4.22 7.60 -7.95
CA SER A 34 3.73 8.99 -7.98
C SER A 34 3.65 9.56 -6.56
N LEU A 35 3.14 8.78 -5.61
CA LEU A 35 3.05 9.19 -4.20
C LEU A 35 4.44 9.38 -3.58
N SER A 36 5.39 8.47 -3.85
CA SER A 36 6.77 8.58 -3.40
C SER A 36 7.39 9.91 -3.81
N PHE A 37 7.19 10.33 -5.06
CA PHE A 37 7.70 11.59 -5.58
C PHE A 37 6.98 12.78 -4.94
N ALA A 38 5.64 12.75 -4.90
CA ALA A 38 4.81 13.84 -4.37
C ALA A 38 5.10 14.17 -2.89
N VAL A 39 5.41 13.16 -2.07
CA VAL A 39 5.65 13.39 -0.63
C VAL A 39 7.09 13.76 -0.28
N MET A 40 8.03 13.69 -1.24
CA MET A 40 9.47 13.74 -0.98
C MET A 40 9.91 15.02 -0.23
N ASN A 41 9.35 16.16 -0.63
CA ASN A 41 9.73 17.48 -0.10
C ASN A 41 9.02 17.84 1.22
N TRP A 42 8.09 17.00 1.69
CA TRP A 42 7.46 17.20 2.99
C TRP A 42 8.38 16.71 4.12
N SER A 43 8.48 17.50 5.19
CA SER A 43 9.33 17.13 6.33
C SER A 43 8.66 16.09 7.22
N SER A 44 9.30 14.94 7.42
CA SER A 44 8.91 14.00 8.48
C SER A 44 9.39 14.49 9.84
N MET A 45 8.57 15.32 10.48
CA MET A 45 8.82 15.83 11.83
C MET A 45 9.02 14.67 12.82
N GLY A 46 9.97 14.83 13.74
CA GLY A 46 10.32 13.79 14.72
C GLY A 46 11.45 12.85 14.30
N THR A 47 12.10 13.07 13.15
CA THR A 47 13.29 12.31 12.73
C THR A 47 14.45 13.23 12.36
N LYS A 48 15.68 12.70 12.31
CA LYS A 48 16.86 13.45 11.85
C LYS A 48 17.01 13.48 10.32
N ALA A 49 16.04 12.94 9.58
CA ALA A 49 16.14 12.80 8.12
C ALA A 49 15.81 14.13 7.42
N ILE A 50 16.53 14.42 6.33
CA ILE A 50 16.27 15.60 5.49
C ILE A 50 15.10 15.34 4.54
N LEU A 51 15.00 14.10 4.04
CA LEU A 51 13.91 13.66 3.15
C LEU A 51 12.83 12.93 3.94
N ASN A 52 11.59 13.01 3.44
CA ASN A 52 10.46 12.31 4.03
C ASN A 52 10.73 10.80 4.15
N LEU A 53 10.54 10.21 5.33
CA LEU A 53 10.64 8.76 5.53
C LEU A 53 9.69 7.97 4.59
N ASP A 54 8.54 8.55 4.28
CA ASP A 54 7.50 7.92 3.48
C ASP A 54 7.88 7.80 2.00
N THR A 55 8.74 8.67 1.47
CA THR A 55 9.22 8.54 0.07
C THR A 55 9.85 7.17 -0.16
N PHE A 56 10.77 6.78 0.72
CA PHE A 56 11.46 5.49 0.63
C PHE A 56 10.53 4.33 0.94
N THR A 57 9.54 4.54 1.81
CA THR A 57 8.54 3.51 2.13
C THR A 57 7.64 3.23 0.93
N PHE A 58 7.13 4.25 0.25
CA PHE A 58 6.29 4.11 -0.95
C PHE A 58 7.07 3.54 -2.13
N SER A 59 8.31 4.00 -2.35
CA SER A 59 9.21 3.40 -3.35
C SER A 59 9.49 1.91 -3.06
N SER A 60 9.67 1.53 -1.80
CA SER A 60 9.84 0.13 -1.40
C SER A 60 8.57 -0.72 -1.59
N ILE A 61 7.41 -0.14 -1.30
CA ILE A 61 6.10 -0.77 -1.55
C ILE A 61 5.91 -1.01 -3.06
N LYS A 62 6.17 0.00 -3.90
CA LYS A 62 6.18 -0.13 -5.36
C LYS A 62 7.03 -1.31 -5.81
N GLY A 63 8.30 -1.37 -5.38
CA GLY A 63 9.20 -2.47 -5.75
C GLY A 63 8.70 -3.85 -5.29
N THR A 64 7.97 -3.92 -4.17
CA THR A 64 7.32 -5.15 -3.71
C THR A 64 6.15 -5.55 -4.62
N ILE A 65 5.34 -4.59 -5.07
CA ILE A 65 4.24 -4.80 -6.02
C ILE A 65 4.77 -5.24 -7.40
N ASP A 66 5.84 -4.62 -7.89
CA ASP A 66 6.53 -5.03 -9.12
C ASP A 66 7.02 -6.48 -9.01
N SER A 67 7.63 -6.82 -7.88
CA SER A 67 8.07 -8.20 -7.59
C SER A 67 6.89 -9.19 -7.58
N ILE A 68 5.74 -8.81 -7.00
CA ILE A 68 4.52 -9.64 -7.05
C ILE A 68 4.12 -9.91 -8.51
N LYS A 69 4.09 -8.85 -9.34
CA LYS A 69 3.73 -8.95 -10.76
C LYS A 69 4.64 -9.91 -11.51
N GLU A 70 5.95 -9.76 -11.37
CA GLU A 70 6.94 -10.64 -12.02
C GLU A 70 6.79 -12.10 -11.61
N ILE A 71 6.55 -12.38 -10.34
CA ILE A 71 6.37 -13.75 -9.83
C ILE A 71 5.04 -14.35 -10.33
N LEU A 72 3.96 -13.55 -10.35
CA LEU A 72 2.68 -14.02 -10.89
C LEU A 72 2.76 -14.30 -12.39
N GLN A 73 3.49 -13.49 -13.17
CA GLN A 73 3.74 -13.74 -14.59
C GLN A 73 4.45 -15.08 -14.81
N LYS A 74 5.31 -15.49 -13.87
CA LYS A 74 5.96 -16.81 -13.87
C LYS A 74 5.06 -17.96 -13.40
N GLY A 75 3.79 -17.71 -13.08
CA GLY A 75 2.86 -18.75 -12.61
C GLY A 75 3.08 -19.19 -11.16
N ARG A 76 3.88 -18.46 -10.38
CA ARG A 76 4.30 -18.83 -9.01
C ARG A 76 3.42 -18.15 -7.95
N ILE A 77 2.13 -18.50 -7.95
CA ILE A 77 1.12 -17.81 -7.15
C ILE A 77 1.43 -17.88 -5.64
N ASN A 78 1.98 -19.00 -5.17
CA ASN A 78 2.27 -19.16 -3.74
C ASN A 78 3.36 -18.18 -3.26
N ASP A 79 4.46 -18.05 -4.00
CA ASP A 79 5.53 -17.10 -3.70
C ASP A 79 5.01 -15.66 -3.72
N SER A 80 4.08 -15.33 -4.62
CA SER A 80 3.43 -14.02 -4.64
C SER A 80 2.64 -13.72 -3.36
N TYR A 81 2.08 -14.72 -2.67
CA TYR A 81 1.40 -14.49 -1.38
C TYR A 81 2.38 -14.19 -0.23
N ALA A 82 3.61 -14.71 -0.29
CA ALA A 82 4.65 -14.31 0.66
C ALA A 82 5.01 -12.83 0.48
N LEU A 83 5.08 -12.36 -0.78
CA LEU A 83 5.26 -10.94 -1.06
C LEU A 83 4.01 -10.11 -0.72
N LEU A 84 2.80 -10.62 -0.90
CA LEU A 84 1.57 -9.95 -0.47
C LEU A 84 1.54 -9.75 1.04
N ARG A 85 2.02 -10.74 1.82
CA ARG A 85 2.22 -10.60 3.27
C ARG A 85 3.19 -9.48 3.60
N LYS A 86 4.33 -9.42 2.90
CA LYS A 86 5.33 -8.35 3.07
C LYS A 86 4.75 -6.99 2.73
N TYR A 87 4.03 -6.85 1.61
CA TYR A 87 3.33 -5.63 1.23
C TYR A 87 2.35 -5.21 2.33
N TYR A 88 1.53 -6.15 2.83
CA TYR A 88 0.61 -5.87 3.92
C TYR A 88 1.35 -5.36 5.17
N ASP A 89 2.39 -6.07 5.63
CA ASP A 89 3.17 -5.65 6.78
C ASP A 89 3.82 -4.27 6.57
N SER A 90 4.37 -3.99 5.37
CA SER A 90 4.92 -2.67 5.01
C SER A 90 3.88 -1.54 5.09
N THR A 91 2.66 -1.75 4.62
CA THR A 91 1.59 -0.74 4.73
C THR A 91 1.25 -0.44 6.19
N MET A 92 1.21 -1.46 7.05
CA MET A 92 0.91 -1.31 8.47
C MET A 92 2.06 -0.66 9.25
N ILE A 93 3.31 -0.98 8.91
CA ILE A 93 4.50 -0.31 9.45
C ILE A 93 4.49 1.17 9.08
N ASN A 94 4.14 1.50 7.83
CA ASN A 94 4.06 2.88 7.38
C ASN A 94 3.02 3.70 8.16
N ILE A 95 1.82 3.16 8.35
CA ILE A 95 0.76 3.79 9.15
C ILE A 95 1.22 3.95 10.59
N TYR A 96 1.82 2.91 11.17
CA TYR A 96 2.33 2.95 12.54
C TYR A 96 3.40 4.03 12.72
N ALA A 97 4.37 4.11 11.82
CA ALA A 97 5.43 5.11 11.91
C ALA A 97 4.85 6.52 11.89
N ASN A 98 3.93 6.81 10.95
CA ASN A 98 3.27 8.10 10.85
C ASN A 98 2.44 8.45 12.09
N LEU A 99 1.62 7.51 12.58
CA LEU A 99 0.83 7.72 13.78
C LEU A 99 1.72 7.92 15.02
N TYR A 100 2.76 7.09 15.17
CA TYR A 100 3.66 7.16 16.31
C TYR A 100 4.46 8.46 16.33
N LEU A 101 4.92 8.94 15.17
CA LEU A 101 5.53 10.28 15.04
C LEU A 101 4.51 11.36 15.43
N SER A 102 3.28 11.30 14.90
CA SER A 102 2.22 12.27 15.20
C SER A 102 1.82 12.31 16.68
N ASP A 103 1.89 11.18 17.39
CA ASP A 103 1.51 11.07 18.80
C ASP A 103 2.64 11.46 19.76
N ASN A 104 3.91 11.32 19.35
CA ASN A 104 5.05 11.47 20.25
C ASN A 104 5.96 12.66 19.92
N PHE A 105 5.85 13.25 18.73
CA PHE A 105 6.58 14.48 18.40
C PHE A 105 6.02 15.65 19.21
N SER A 106 6.91 16.36 19.89
CA SER A 106 6.58 17.59 20.62
C SER A 106 7.82 18.48 20.76
N LEU A 107 7.66 19.69 21.29
CA LEU A 107 8.79 20.56 21.60
C LEU A 107 9.77 19.93 22.59
N ASP A 108 9.27 19.09 23.51
CA ASP A 108 10.08 18.36 24.49
C ASP A 108 10.65 17.03 23.93
N ASN A 109 10.12 16.54 22.81
CA ASN A 109 10.55 15.31 22.15
C ASN A 109 10.67 15.51 20.64
N PHE A 110 11.66 16.31 20.25
CA PHE A 110 11.87 16.70 18.85
C PHE A 110 12.37 15.54 17.97
N ILE A 111 12.96 14.50 18.57
CA ILE A 111 13.41 13.29 17.88
C ILE A 111 12.74 12.09 18.55
N VAL A 112 11.82 11.44 17.83
CA VAL A 112 11.13 10.24 18.29
C VAL A 112 12.07 9.05 18.10
N THR A 113 12.82 8.74 19.17
CA THR A 113 13.93 7.77 19.16
C THR A 113 13.55 6.41 18.60
N GLN A 114 12.36 5.89 18.89
CA GLN A 114 11.95 4.58 18.38
C GLN A 114 11.93 4.52 16.84
N ILE A 115 11.44 5.57 16.18
CA ILE A 115 11.38 5.62 14.71
C ILE A 115 12.75 5.99 14.14
N ASP A 116 13.48 6.90 14.78
CA ASP A 116 14.82 7.30 14.32
C ASP A 116 15.85 6.15 14.47
N ASN A 117 15.79 5.37 15.55
CA ASN A 117 16.64 4.19 15.78
C ASN A 117 16.32 3.06 14.80
N TRP A 118 15.04 2.81 14.53
CA TRP A 118 14.64 1.86 13.48
C TRP A 118 15.19 2.29 12.11
N ARG A 119 15.06 3.57 11.76
CA ARG A 119 15.61 4.12 10.51
C ARG A 119 17.13 4.00 10.42
N GLN A 120 17.84 4.13 11.54
CA GLN A 120 19.30 3.94 11.63
C GLN A 120 19.74 2.47 11.69
N GLY A 121 18.79 1.54 11.83
CA GLY A 121 19.07 0.11 11.99
C GLY A 121 19.66 -0.25 13.34
N SER A 122 19.59 0.62 14.35
CA SER A 122 20.02 0.33 15.72
C SER A 122 18.94 -0.39 16.54
N GLU A 123 17.67 -0.25 16.13
CA GLU A 123 16.54 -0.97 16.71
C GLU A 123 15.66 -1.59 15.60
N THR A 124 14.79 -2.51 16.00
CA THR A 124 13.80 -3.12 15.10
C THR A 124 12.43 -2.51 15.33
N ILE A 125 11.60 -2.50 14.28
CA ILE A 125 10.20 -2.12 14.42
C ILE A 125 9.45 -3.17 15.28
N PRO A 126 8.43 -2.80 16.07
CA PRO A 126 7.68 -3.76 16.86
C PRO A 126 7.01 -4.86 16.02
N GLU A 127 6.68 -5.96 16.66
CA GLU A 127 5.91 -7.03 16.02
C GLU A 127 4.55 -6.54 15.52
N TYR A 128 4.03 -7.19 14.48
CA TYR A 128 2.73 -6.84 13.88
C TYR A 128 1.59 -6.70 14.89
N ARG A 129 1.54 -7.57 15.92
CA ARG A 129 0.45 -7.50 16.92
C ARG A 129 0.48 -6.20 17.69
N VAL A 130 1.67 -5.70 18.01
CA VAL A 130 1.87 -4.41 18.70
C VAL A 130 1.48 -3.26 17.78
N ILE A 131 2.00 -3.26 16.54
CA ILE A 131 1.66 -2.29 15.49
C ILE A 131 0.14 -2.22 15.28
N SER A 132 -0.48 -3.38 15.02
CA SER A 132 -1.91 -3.48 14.73
C SER A 132 -2.73 -2.98 15.90
N LYS A 133 -2.37 -3.33 17.13
CA LYS A 133 -3.07 -2.83 18.33
C LYS A 133 -2.95 -1.32 18.46
N TYR A 134 -1.74 -0.78 18.30
CA TYR A 134 -1.49 0.66 18.42
C TYR A 134 -2.34 1.49 17.44
N ILE A 135 -2.38 1.08 16.17
CA ILE A 135 -3.23 1.72 15.15
C ILE A 135 -4.72 1.60 15.51
N LYS A 136 -5.14 0.41 15.94
CA LYS A 136 -6.54 0.09 16.20
C LYS A 136 -7.12 0.77 17.44
N ASP A 137 -6.28 1.09 18.41
CA ASP A 137 -6.67 1.71 19.67
C ASP A 137 -6.53 3.25 19.60
N SER A 138 -6.01 3.79 18.50
CA SER A 138 -5.83 5.24 18.30
C SER A 138 -7.18 5.97 18.19
N PRO A 139 -7.43 6.99 19.03
CA PRO A 139 -8.62 7.84 18.89
C PRO A 139 -8.65 8.59 17.56
N LYS A 140 -7.49 9.05 17.06
CA LYS A 140 -7.35 9.79 15.78
C LYS A 140 -7.86 8.97 14.60
N LEU A 141 -7.56 7.68 14.59
CA LEU A 141 -7.92 6.77 13.50
C LEU A 141 -9.26 6.04 13.73
N LYS A 142 -9.90 6.23 14.88
CA LYS A 142 -11.09 5.47 15.25
C LYS A 142 -12.17 5.47 14.17
N PRO A 143 -12.57 6.62 13.57
CA PRO A 143 -13.66 6.64 12.59
C PRO A 143 -13.37 5.75 11.37
N ILE A 144 -12.16 5.87 10.81
CA ILE A 144 -11.76 5.06 9.66
C ILE A 144 -11.50 3.59 10.03
N THR A 145 -10.96 3.33 11.23
CA THR A 145 -10.73 1.98 11.75
C THR A 145 -12.04 1.22 11.94
N ASP A 146 -13.10 1.86 12.46
CA ASP A 146 -14.40 1.23 12.66
C ASP A 146 -14.99 0.77 11.31
N LEU A 147 -14.90 1.61 10.27
CA LEU A 147 -15.33 1.27 8.91
C LEU A 147 -14.51 0.13 8.31
N LEU A 148 -13.18 0.13 8.52
CA LEU A 148 -12.30 -0.92 8.03
C LEU A 148 -12.51 -2.26 8.76
N LYS A 149 -13.00 -2.25 9.99
CA LYS A 149 -13.28 -3.44 10.82
C LYS A 149 -14.73 -3.94 10.75
N LYS A 150 -15.55 -3.40 9.84
CA LYS A 150 -16.95 -3.84 9.71
C LYS A 150 -17.12 -5.33 9.40
N ASP A 151 -16.08 -5.96 8.86
CA ASP A 151 -16.01 -7.38 8.54
C ASP A 151 -14.62 -7.97 8.91
N ASP A 152 -14.47 -9.28 8.75
CA ASP A 152 -13.24 -10.02 9.05
C ASP A 152 -12.26 -10.10 7.87
N ARG A 153 -12.46 -9.30 6.82
CA ARG A 153 -11.70 -9.37 5.55
C ARG A 153 -10.19 -9.30 5.77
N TYR A 154 -9.73 -8.33 6.54
CA TYR A 154 -8.31 -8.11 6.80
C TYR A 154 -7.67 -9.26 7.59
N GLN A 155 -8.43 -9.84 8.52
CA GLN A 155 -8.00 -11.04 9.22
C GLN A 155 -7.89 -12.23 8.24
N LYS A 156 -8.91 -12.47 7.42
CA LYS A 156 -8.91 -13.53 6.40
C LYS A 156 -7.79 -13.39 5.37
N ILE A 157 -7.44 -12.16 4.98
CA ILE A 157 -6.29 -11.89 4.09
C ILE A 157 -5.01 -12.30 4.79
N ARG A 158 -4.82 -11.89 6.05
CA ARG A 158 -3.62 -12.23 6.82
C ARG A 158 -3.48 -13.74 7.02
N ASP A 159 -4.57 -14.42 7.37
CA ASP A 159 -4.59 -15.88 7.56
C ASP A 159 -4.23 -16.61 6.26
N ARG A 160 -4.81 -16.18 5.12
CA ARG A 160 -4.48 -16.74 3.81
C ARG A 160 -3.01 -16.51 3.44
N CYS A 161 -2.50 -15.30 3.62
CA CYS A 161 -1.08 -15.00 3.43
C CYS A 161 -0.19 -15.91 4.29
N ASN A 162 -0.57 -16.15 5.55
CA ASN A 162 0.13 -17.04 6.46
C ASN A 162 0.10 -18.50 5.98
N ASP A 163 -1.06 -18.99 5.54
CA ASP A 163 -1.23 -20.34 4.99
C ASP A 163 -0.39 -20.61 3.74
N HIS A 164 -0.25 -19.62 2.87
CA HIS A 164 0.62 -19.70 1.70
C HIS A 164 2.11 -19.65 2.08
N THR A 165 2.49 -18.75 3.00
CA THR A 165 3.89 -18.59 3.44
C THR A 165 4.42 -19.86 4.09
N HIS A 166 3.63 -20.52 4.93
CA HIS A 166 4.06 -21.69 5.69
C HIS A 166 3.72 -23.03 5.01
N TYR A 167 3.20 -23.01 3.77
CA TYR A 167 2.75 -24.22 3.08
C TYR A 167 1.77 -25.07 3.90
N ASN A 168 0.86 -24.43 4.65
CA ASN A 168 -0.07 -25.13 5.56
C ASN A 168 -0.95 -26.16 4.83
N PHE A 169 -1.14 -26.02 3.52
CA PHE A 169 -1.85 -26.99 2.69
C PHE A 169 -1.01 -27.41 1.49
N TYR A 170 -1.01 -28.70 1.16
CA TYR A 170 -0.30 -29.23 -0.02
C TYR A 170 -0.72 -28.53 -1.33
N ARG A 171 -2.00 -28.16 -1.47
CA ARG A 171 -2.48 -27.37 -2.62
C ARG A 171 -1.75 -26.03 -2.80
N ASN A 172 -1.25 -25.44 -1.72
CA ASN A 172 -0.49 -24.18 -1.78
C ASN A 172 0.90 -24.43 -2.37
N LEU A 173 1.52 -25.58 -2.06
CA LEU A 173 2.77 -26.02 -2.69
C LEU A 173 2.60 -26.16 -4.20
N LEU A 174 1.51 -26.80 -4.63
CA LEU A 174 1.16 -26.98 -6.04
C LEU A 174 0.96 -25.64 -6.79
N LEU A 175 0.58 -24.56 -6.10
CA LEU A 175 0.41 -23.25 -6.72
C LEU A 175 1.74 -22.57 -7.10
N ASN A 176 2.88 -23.11 -6.65
CA ASN A 176 4.20 -22.63 -7.05
C ASN A 176 4.82 -23.41 -8.21
N ASP A 177 4.32 -24.61 -8.49
CA ASP A 177 4.77 -25.42 -9.63
C ASP A 177 4.04 -24.97 -10.89
N ASN A 178 4.67 -24.14 -11.72
CA ASN A 178 4.07 -23.60 -12.95
C ASN A 178 4.04 -24.60 -14.12
N VAL A 179 4.56 -25.82 -13.94
CA VAL A 179 4.54 -26.88 -14.97
C VAL A 179 3.26 -27.70 -14.87
N ILE A 180 2.71 -27.88 -13.67
CA ILE A 180 1.48 -28.64 -13.48
C ILE A 180 0.25 -27.86 -13.92
N TYR A 181 -0.66 -28.57 -14.61
CA TYR A 181 -1.98 -28.05 -14.88
C TYR A 181 -2.79 -27.96 -13.58
N ASN A 182 -3.25 -26.76 -13.26
CA ASN A 182 -4.17 -26.52 -12.16
C ASN A 182 -5.35 -25.68 -12.68
N PRO A 183 -6.56 -26.25 -12.77
CA PRO A 183 -7.71 -25.54 -13.35
C PRO A 183 -8.16 -24.33 -12.51
N ASN A 184 -7.68 -24.19 -11.27
CA ASN A 184 -8.07 -23.10 -10.37
C ASN A 184 -7.11 -21.90 -10.39
N ARG A 185 -6.06 -21.87 -11.23
CA ARG A 185 -5.08 -20.77 -11.27
C ARG A 185 -5.73 -19.40 -11.47
N VAL A 186 -6.61 -19.29 -12.46
CA VAL A 186 -7.36 -18.06 -12.75
C VAL A 186 -8.21 -17.64 -11.55
N LYS A 187 -8.87 -18.60 -10.89
CA LYS A 187 -9.63 -18.34 -9.66
C LYS A 187 -8.73 -17.80 -8.54
N HIS A 188 -7.51 -18.35 -8.38
CA HIS A 188 -6.55 -17.86 -7.40
C HIS A 188 -6.05 -16.45 -7.72
N LEU A 189 -5.86 -16.09 -9.00
CA LEU A 189 -5.59 -14.72 -9.40
C LEU A 189 -6.74 -13.77 -9.03
N GLY A 190 -7.99 -14.21 -9.23
CA GLY A 190 -9.17 -13.43 -8.84
C GLY A 190 -9.27 -13.21 -7.33
N ILE A 191 -8.86 -14.18 -6.51
CA ILE A 191 -8.79 -14.01 -5.04
C ILE A 191 -7.64 -13.06 -4.68
N PHE A 192 -6.46 -13.27 -5.24
CA PHE A 192 -5.29 -12.42 -5.00
C PHE A 192 -5.59 -10.96 -5.36
N SER A 193 -6.27 -10.72 -6.49
CA SER A 193 -6.68 -9.40 -6.96
C SER A 193 -7.59 -8.67 -5.95
N LYS A 194 -8.49 -9.39 -5.27
CA LYS A 194 -9.34 -8.82 -4.21
C LYS A 194 -8.54 -8.50 -2.95
N ASP A 195 -7.52 -9.29 -2.65
CA ASP A 195 -6.71 -9.12 -1.43
C ASP A 195 -5.82 -7.91 -1.54
N ILE A 196 -5.11 -7.77 -2.66
CA ILE A 196 -4.25 -6.62 -2.90
C ILE A 196 -5.05 -5.32 -2.96
N ASP A 197 -6.24 -5.35 -3.55
CA ASP A 197 -7.19 -4.23 -3.56
C ASP A 197 -7.62 -3.83 -2.15
N ALA A 198 -7.96 -4.80 -1.30
CA ALA A 198 -8.35 -4.52 0.07
C ALA A 198 -7.20 -3.91 0.90
N ILE A 199 -5.97 -4.40 0.72
CA ILE A 199 -4.78 -3.85 1.38
C ILE A 199 -4.52 -2.42 0.86
N PHE A 200 -4.62 -2.19 -0.45
CA PHE A 200 -4.49 -0.86 -1.04
C PHE A 200 -5.51 0.12 -0.44
N ILE A 201 -6.81 -0.22 -0.37
CA ILE A 201 -7.80 0.71 0.19
C ILE A 201 -7.56 0.96 1.68
N GLN A 202 -7.07 -0.05 2.43
CA GLN A 202 -6.72 0.13 3.84
C GLN A 202 -5.59 1.12 4.00
N HIS A 203 -4.52 0.95 3.23
CA HIS A 203 -3.37 1.84 3.28
C HIS A 203 -3.75 3.25 2.85
N PHE A 204 -4.43 3.39 1.71
CA PHE A 204 -4.96 4.67 1.19
C PHE A 204 -5.80 5.39 2.25
N ALA A 205 -6.76 4.69 2.84
CA ALA A 205 -7.65 5.27 3.83
C ALA A 205 -6.89 5.76 5.07
N TYR A 206 -5.98 4.96 5.62
CA TYR A 206 -5.22 5.37 6.81
C TYR A 206 -4.22 6.49 6.52
N ILE A 207 -3.45 6.40 5.43
CA ILE A 207 -2.35 7.33 5.19
C ILE A 207 -2.86 8.74 4.92
N PHE A 208 -3.91 8.90 4.12
CA PHE A 208 -4.48 10.21 3.83
C PHE A 208 -5.36 10.75 4.96
N TYR A 209 -5.86 9.88 5.85
CA TYR A 209 -6.52 10.32 7.07
C TYR A 209 -5.51 10.88 8.09
N LEU A 210 -4.28 10.35 8.12
CA LEU A 210 -3.20 10.87 8.97
C LEU A 210 -2.50 12.10 8.37
N ASN A 211 -2.24 12.04 7.06
CA ASN A 211 -1.45 13.02 6.33
C ASN A 211 -2.22 13.54 5.13
N GLU A 212 -3.27 14.34 5.37
CA GLU A 212 -4.12 14.86 4.29
C GLU A 212 -3.34 15.65 3.22
N HIS A 213 -2.29 16.35 3.64
CA HIS A 213 -1.40 17.11 2.78
C HIS A 213 -0.64 16.23 1.76
N TYR A 214 -0.55 14.92 1.94
CA TYR A 214 -0.01 14.02 0.91
C TYR A 214 -0.91 13.91 -0.32
N MET A 215 -2.16 14.36 -0.24
CA MET A 215 -3.06 14.44 -1.39
C MET A 215 -2.73 15.63 -2.29
N MET A 216 -1.98 16.62 -1.79
CA MET A 216 -1.82 17.93 -2.42
C MET A 216 -1.22 17.86 -3.82
N ALA A 217 -1.75 18.65 -4.73
CA ALA A 217 -1.18 18.87 -6.06
C ALA A 217 0.14 19.67 -5.97
N SER A 218 1.00 19.56 -7.00
CA SER A 218 2.30 20.23 -6.97
C SER A 218 2.18 21.74 -7.21
N ASP A 219 1.09 22.22 -7.80
CA ASP A 219 0.87 23.61 -8.24
C ASP A 219 1.26 24.65 -7.18
N TYR A 220 0.87 24.42 -5.92
CA TYR A 220 1.22 25.29 -4.80
C TYR A 220 2.73 25.32 -4.54
N MET A 221 3.37 24.15 -4.45
CA MET A 221 4.81 24.04 -4.17
C MET A 221 5.64 24.51 -5.35
N ASP A 222 5.28 24.13 -6.57
CA ASP A 222 5.95 24.53 -7.80
C ASP A 222 5.97 26.07 -7.92
N SER A 223 4.84 26.73 -7.62
CA SER A 223 4.75 28.19 -7.58
C SER A 223 5.75 28.80 -6.59
N LEU A 224 5.82 28.27 -5.36
CA LEU A 224 6.76 28.73 -4.35
C LEU A 224 8.23 28.48 -4.75
N GLU A 225 8.53 27.33 -5.37
CA GLU A 225 9.88 26.97 -5.82
C GLU A 225 10.40 27.91 -6.91
N VAL A 226 9.52 28.39 -7.80
CA VAL A 226 9.89 29.37 -8.84
C VAL A 226 9.70 30.83 -8.44
N GLY A 227 9.29 31.09 -7.18
CA GLY A 227 9.10 32.45 -6.66
C GLY A 227 7.87 33.18 -7.21
N ILE A 228 6.86 32.43 -7.67
CA ILE A 228 5.57 32.94 -8.11
C ILE A 228 4.57 32.83 -6.95
N GLN A 229 3.69 33.83 -6.80
CA GLN A 229 2.61 33.78 -5.83
C GLN A 229 1.66 32.62 -6.19
N PRO A 230 1.46 31.63 -5.30
CA PRO A 230 0.53 30.53 -5.56
C PRO A 230 -0.90 31.04 -5.76
N GLU A 231 -1.67 30.32 -6.57
CA GLU A 231 -3.10 30.58 -6.72
C GLU A 231 -3.84 30.40 -5.40
N GLU A 232 -4.89 31.19 -5.20
CA GLU A 232 -5.73 31.12 -3.99
C GLU A 232 -6.28 29.69 -3.82
N ASP A 233 -6.20 29.17 -2.60
CA ASP A 233 -6.61 27.81 -2.21
C ASP A 233 -5.90 26.63 -2.91
N SER A 234 -4.86 26.87 -3.72
CA SER A 234 -4.12 25.80 -4.40
C SER A 234 -3.44 24.80 -3.45
N GLN A 235 -3.19 25.19 -2.19
CA GLN A 235 -2.71 24.29 -1.13
C GLN A 235 -3.71 23.17 -0.77
N TYR A 236 -4.98 23.30 -1.17
CA TYR A 236 -6.02 22.29 -0.90
C TYR A 236 -6.36 21.46 -2.14
N TRP A 237 -5.76 21.74 -3.30
CA TRP A 237 -6.02 20.97 -4.51
C TRP A 237 -5.47 19.56 -4.40
N VAL A 238 -6.22 18.58 -4.91
CA VAL A 238 -5.82 17.17 -4.88
C VAL A 238 -5.13 16.81 -6.18
N SER A 239 -3.97 16.16 -6.09
CA SER A 239 -3.23 15.65 -7.24
C SER A 239 -4.07 14.67 -8.07
N ASN A 240 -3.91 14.73 -9.39
CA ASN A 240 -4.72 13.94 -10.33
C ASN A 240 -4.66 12.42 -10.07
N PHE A 241 -3.49 11.89 -9.67
CA PHE A 241 -3.35 10.45 -9.42
C PHE A 241 -4.07 10.01 -8.14
N VAL A 242 -4.10 10.85 -7.11
CA VAL A 242 -4.86 10.62 -5.87
C VAL A 242 -6.35 10.69 -6.13
N GLN A 243 -6.82 11.74 -6.82
CA GLN A 243 -8.23 11.89 -7.17
C GLN A 243 -8.71 10.70 -8.01
N LYS A 244 -7.93 10.29 -9.02
CA LYS A 244 -8.23 9.11 -9.83
C LYS A 244 -8.35 7.83 -9.00
N ALA A 245 -7.42 7.59 -8.07
CA ALA A 245 -7.48 6.42 -7.19
C ALA A 245 -8.67 6.49 -6.23
N PHE A 246 -9.00 7.68 -5.74
CA PHE A 246 -10.16 7.91 -4.92
C PHE A 246 -11.46 7.58 -5.65
N ASP A 247 -11.62 8.07 -6.89
CA ASP A 247 -12.82 7.83 -7.70
C ASP A 247 -12.94 6.37 -8.15
N ASP A 248 -11.90 5.82 -8.77
CA ASP A 248 -11.95 4.52 -9.43
C ASP A 248 -11.95 3.35 -8.44
N ILE A 249 -11.47 3.57 -7.21
CA ILE A 249 -11.28 2.50 -6.22
C ILE A 249 -12.06 2.80 -4.95
N ILE A 250 -11.77 3.91 -4.29
CA ILE A 250 -12.32 4.17 -2.95
C ILE A 250 -13.82 4.40 -3.03
N LYS A 251 -14.29 5.34 -3.84
CA LYS A 251 -15.74 5.56 -4.06
C LYS A 251 -16.41 4.33 -4.64
N ALA A 252 -15.83 3.73 -5.67
CA ALA A 252 -16.42 2.62 -6.38
C ALA A 252 -16.62 1.37 -5.50
N LYS A 253 -15.71 1.12 -4.55
CA LYS A 253 -15.68 -0.15 -3.79
C LYS A 253 -15.96 0.01 -2.30
N ARG A 254 -15.73 1.19 -1.74
CA ARG A 254 -15.85 1.54 -0.32
C ARG A 254 -16.35 2.97 -0.16
N PHE A 255 -17.54 3.24 -0.70
CA PHE A 255 -18.20 4.54 -0.59
C PHE A 255 -18.33 5.03 0.87
N ASP A 256 -18.49 4.10 1.82
CA ASP A 256 -18.47 4.38 3.26
C ASP A 256 -17.16 5.04 3.73
N ILE A 257 -16.01 4.55 3.24
CA ILE A 257 -14.70 5.15 3.50
C ILE A 257 -14.56 6.49 2.77
N ALA A 258 -15.04 6.58 1.53
CA ALA A 258 -14.96 7.80 0.73
C ALA A 258 -15.66 8.97 1.43
N GLU A 259 -16.87 8.74 1.93
CA GLU A 259 -17.65 9.73 2.68
C GLU A 259 -16.93 10.17 3.96
N GLU A 260 -16.36 9.23 4.71
CA GLU A 260 -15.64 9.54 5.94
C GLU A 260 -14.39 10.37 5.67
N MET A 261 -13.62 10.04 4.62
CA MET A 261 -12.45 10.82 4.22
C MET A 261 -12.81 12.26 3.86
N LYS A 262 -13.85 12.45 3.03
CA LYS A 262 -14.33 13.79 2.62
C LYS A 262 -14.78 14.66 3.80
N ARG A 263 -15.32 14.07 4.87
CA ARG A 263 -15.77 14.81 6.06
C ARG A 263 -14.64 15.24 6.98
N ASN A 264 -13.48 14.60 6.88
CA ASN A 264 -12.36 14.78 7.80
C ASN A 264 -11.12 15.38 7.13
N THR A 265 -11.23 15.88 5.90
CA THR A 265 -10.14 16.54 5.19
C THR A 265 -10.53 17.94 4.73
N ASN A 266 -9.56 18.85 4.72
CA ASN A 266 -9.65 20.16 4.08
C ASN A 266 -9.31 20.10 2.59
N MET A 267 -8.73 18.99 2.12
CA MET A 267 -8.39 18.81 0.72
C MET A 267 -9.66 18.74 -0.12
N GLN A 268 -9.60 19.29 -1.34
CA GLN A 268 -10.71 19.34 -2.29
C GLN A 268 -10.94 17.98 -2.98
N LEU A 269 -11.20 16.97 -2.16
CA LEU A 269 -11.46 15.61 -2.58
C LEU A 269 -12.89 15.52 -3.11
N ASN A 270 -13.01 15.47 -4.43
CA ASN A 270 -14.30 15.42 -5.11
C ASN A 270 -14.92 14.06 -4.96
#